data_AF-A0A7C6Q3S2-F1
#
_entry.id   AF-A0A7C6Q3S2-F1
#
_cell.length_a   1.000
_cell.length_b   1.000
_cell.length_c   1.000
_cell.angle_alpha   90.00
_cell.angle_beta   90.00
_cell.angle_gamma   90.00
#
_symmetry.space_group_name_H-M   'P 1'
#
loop_
_entity.id
_entity.type
_entity.pdbx_description
1 polymer ?
#
loop_
_entity_poly.entity_id
_entity_poly.type
_entity_poly.pdbx_seq_one_letter_code
_entity_poly.pdbx_strand_id
1 'polypeptide(L)'
;TPVFDGATEDEIMETLKKAGLPEDGKTILYDGRTGEPFDNPVTVGYVYMLKLAHLVDDKIHARSTGPYSLVTQQPLGGKAQFGGQRFGEMEVWALEAYGCAYTLQELLTVKSDDVVGRVKTYEAIVKGENIPEPGVPESFKVLIKELQSLALDVKMLSENDEEIEIKETDEDISAMAKELGIDIESEEDESDKDGDVVEQGEEDNFENLAEDLDIDIDDIDIGDIDDIDDF
;
A
#
# COMPACT_ATOMS: atom_id res chain seq x y z
N THR A 1 -2.88 -44.68 8.95
CA THR A 1 -3.43 -45.68 8.00
C THR A 1 -2.75 -45.51 6.66
N PRO A 2 -2.30 -46.59 6.00
CA PRO A 2 -1.80 -46.55 4.62
C PRO A 2 -2.82 -45.94 3.65
N VAL A 3 -2.34 -45.40 2.53
CA VAL A 3 -3.17 -44.65 1.55
C VAL A 3 -4.23 -45.53 0.88
N PHE A 4 -3.91 -46.80 0.60
CA PHE A 4 -4.80 -47.72 -0.13
C PHE A 4 -5.24 -48.94 0.69
N ASP A 5 -4.80 -49.03 1.95
CA ASP A 5 -5.17 -50.08 2.90
C ASP A 5 -5.48 -49.40 4.24
N GLY A 6 -6.54 -48.59 4.22
CA GLY A 6 -6.95 -47.77 5.35
C GLY A 6 -7.74 -48.56 6.39
N ALA A 7 -7.87 -48.01 7.60
CA ALA A 7 -8.72 -48.61 8.62
C ALA A 7 -10.18 -48.58 8.16
N THR A 8 -10.86 -49.73 8.29
CA THR A 8 -12.28 -49.84 7.98
C THR A 8 -13.15 -49.25 9.11
N GLU A 9 -14.41 -48.95 8.83
CA GLU A 9 -15.34 -48.41 9.83
C GLU A 9 -15.49 -49.36 11.04
N ASP A 10 -15.63 -50.66 10.79
CA ASP A 10 -15.74 -51.69 11.83
C ASP A 10 -14.49 -51.72 12.73
N GLU A 11 -13.30 -51.59 12.14
CA GLU A 11 -12.02 -51.52 12.88
C GLU A 11 -11.93 -50.26 13.75
N ILE A 12 -12.45 -49.12 13.27
CA ILE A 12 -12.50 -47.88 14.04
C ILE A 12 -13.45 -48.04 15.22
N MET A 13 -14.66 -48.59 15.02
CA MET A 13 -15.63 -48.84 16.09
C MET A 13 -15.09 -49.81 17.14
N GLU A 14 -14.44 -50.91 16.71
CA GLU A 14 -13.82 -51.88 17.62
C GLU A 14 -12.69 -51.21 18.44
N THR A 15 -11.91 -50.33 17.81
CA THR A 15 -10.85 -49.59 18.48
C THR A 15 -11.39 -48.57 19.48
N LEU A 16 -12.45 -47.84 19.14
CA LEU A 16 -13.16 -46.94 20.06
C LEU A 16 -13.70 -47.70 21.28
N LYS A 17 -14.29 -48.87 21.05
CA LYS A 17 -14.79 -49.75 22.11
C LYS A 17 -13.67 -50.29 23.01
N LYS A 18 -12.53 -50.69 22.44
CA LYS A 18 -11.32 -51.09 23.19
C LYS A 18 -10.78 -49.93 24.03
N ALA A 19 -10.91 -48.69 23.56
CA ALA A 19 -10.52 -47.49 24.28
C ALA A 19 -11.56 -47.02 25.33
N GLY A 20 -12.72 -47.69 25.43
CA GLY A 20 -13.79 -47.31 26.35
C GLY A 20 -14.57 -46.06 25.92
N LEU A 21 -14.52 -45.70 24.63
CA LEU A 21 -15.22 -44.57 24.05
C LEU A 21 -16.52 -45.02 23.34
N PRO A 22 -17.50 -44.13 23.17
CA PRO A 22 -18.70 -44.41 22.38
C PRO A 22 -18.37 -44.80 20.93
N GLU A 23 -19.07 -45.82 20.41
CA GLU A 23 -18.87 -46.34 19.04
C GLU A 23 -19.19 -45.29 17.97
N ASP A 24 -20.03 -44.29 18.29
CA ASP A 24 -20.39 -43.17 17.40
C ASP A 24 -19.39 -42.00 17.45
N GLY A 25 -18.35 -42.08 18.29
CA GLY A 25 -17.34 -41.03 18.47
C GLY A 25 -17.89 -39.72 19.02
N LYS A 26 -19.07 -39.74 19.66
CA LYS A 26 -19.70 -38.54 20.21
C LYS A 26 -19.62 -38.50 21.73
N THR A 27 -19.64 -37.29 22.29
CA THR A 27 -19.69 -37.06 23.73
C THR A 27 -20.55 -35.84 24.07
N ILE A 28 -21.01 -35.75 25.31
CA ILE A 28 -21.72 -34.56 25.81
C ILE A 28 -20.66 -33.51 26.14
N LEU A 29 -20.70 -32.40 25.39
CA LEU A 29 -19.91 -31.22 25.69
C LEU A 29 -20.70 -30.28 26.60
N TYR A 30 -19.98 -29.42 27.33
CA TYR A 30 -20.54 -28.38 28.18
C TYR A 30 -20.05 -27.02 27.69
N ASP A 31 -20.92 -26.00 27.68
CA ASP A 31 -20.50 -24.63 27.34
C ASP A 31 -19.57 -24.10 28.42
N GLY A 32 -18.32 -23.76 28.05
CA GLY A 32 -17.31 -23.25 28.97
C GLY A 32 -17.64 -21.89 29.60
N ARG A 33 -18.66 -21.19 29.11
CA ARG A 33 -19.13 -19.90 29.68
C ARG A 33 -20.24 -20.07 30.71
N THR A 34 -21.17 -21.01 30.51
CA THR A 34 -22.37 -21.17 31.36
C THR A 34 -22.35 -22.43 32.23
N GLY A 35 -21.62 -23.47 31.81
CA GLY A 35 -21.58 -24.78 32.47
C GLY A 35 -22.76 -25.70 32.12
N GLU A 36 -23.66 -25.30 31.24
CA GLU A 36 -24.79 -26.12 30.80
C GLU A 36 -24.36 -27.12 29.69
N PRO A 37 -24.92 -28.34 29.66
CA PRO A 37 -24.64 -29.29 28.59
C PRO A 37 -25.29 -28.85 27.26
N PHE A 38 -24.64 -29.15 26.13
CA PHE A 38 -25.27 -28.98 24.81
C PHE A 38 -26.43 -29.96 24.61
N ASP A 39 -27.46 -29.54 23.86
CA ASP A 39 -28.68 -30.33 23.64
C ASP A 39 -28.45 -31.68 22.94
N ASN A 40 -27.42 -31.76 22.09
CA ASN A 40 -27.09 -32.95 21.30
C ASN A 40 -25.64 -33.37 21.52
N PRO A 41 -25.33 -34.68 21.49
CA PRO A 41 -23.97 -35.18 21.60
C PRO A 41 -23.14 -34.75 20.38
N VAL A 42 -21.91 -34.30 20.63
CA VAL A 42 -21.01 -33.71 19.63
C VAL A 42 -19.88 -34.68 19.32
N THR A 43 -19.52 -34.82 18.05
CA THR A 43 -18.34 -35.61 17.63
C THR A 43 -17.07 -34.88 18.04
N VAL A 44 -16.24 -35.55 18.83
CA VAL A 44 -14.95 -35.02 19.31
C VAL A 44 -13.86 -36.00 18.93
N GLY A 45 -12.76 -35.49 18.41
CA GLY A 45 -11.65 -36.33 18.01
C GLY A 45 -10.39 -35.52 17.78
N TYR A 46 -9.30 -36.24 17.52
CA TYR A 46 -8.02 -35.66 17.19
C TYR A 46 -7.89 -35.56 15.67
N VAL A 47 -7.75 -34.33 15.19
CA VAL A 47 -7.45 -34.05 13.79
C VAL A 47 -6.03 -33.50 13.72
N TYR A 48 -5.24 -34.02 12.79
CA TYR A 48 -3.93 -33.46 12.50
C TYR A 48 -4.11 -32.16 11.71
N MET A 49 -3.88 -31.02 12.37
CA MET A 49 -4.00 -29.69 11.78
C MET A 49 -2.65 -29.16 11.35
N LEU A 50 -2.60 -28.49 10.20
CA LEU A 50 -1.42 -27.81 9.68
C LEU A 50 -1.66 -26.30 9.66
N LYS A 51 -0.65 -25.53 10.08
CA LYS A 51 -0.59 -24.08 9.90
C LYS A 51 0.16 -23.79 8.61
N LEU A 52 -0.51 -23.16 7.64
CA LEU A 52 0.12 -22.73 6.40
C LEU A 52 0.95 -21.45 6.63
N ALA A 53 1.93 -21.20 5.77
CA ALA A 53 2.80 -20.03 5.84
C ALA A 53 2.09 -18.69 5.56
N HIS A 54 0.79 -18.71 5.27
CA HIS A 54 0.00 -17.52 4.97
C HIS A 54 -0.43 -16.78 6.23
N LEU A 55 0.52 -16.12 6.87
CA LEU A 55 0.28 -15.32 8.07
C LEU A 55 -0.35 -13.97 7.72
N VAL A 56 -1.19 -13.46 8.62
CA VAL A 56 -1.85 -12.16 8.43
C VAL A 56 -0.83 -11.02 8.52
N ASP A 57 0.19 -11.18 9.36
CA ASP A 57 1.25 -10.19 9.58
C ASP A 57 1.98 -9.86 8.26
N ASP A 58 2.19 -10.87 7.41
CA ASP A 58 2.80 -10.69 6.08
C ASP A 58 1.87 -10.02 5.07
N LYS A 59 0.56 -10.03 5.31
CA LYS A 59 -0.47 -9.51 4.40
C LYS A 59 -0.97 -8.11 4.75
N ILE A 60 -0.76 -7.65 5.98
CA ILE A 60 -1.12 -6.28 6.37
C ILE A 60 -0.23 -5.30 5.60
N HIS A 61 -0.86 -4.34 4.92
CA HIS A 61 -0.20 -3.26 4.19
C HIS A 61 -1.12 -2.03 4.19
N ALA A 62 -0.56 -0.87 4.49
CA ALA A 62 -1.27 0.41 4.44
C ALA A 62 -0.35 1.49 3.88
N ARG A 63 -0.94 2.44 3.16
CA ARG A 63 -0.23 3.56 2.55
C ARG A 63 -1.06 4.83 2.72
N SER A 64 -0.41 5.90 3.16
CA SER A 64 -0.93 7.27 3.11
C SER A 64 -0.30 8.03 1.94
N THR A 65 0.98 8.36 2.05
CA THR A 65 1.83 8.92 0.99
C THR A 65 3.04 8.01 0.76
N GLY A 66 3.78 8.21 -0.33
CA GLY A 66 4.92 7.35 -0.68
C GLY A 66 5.51 7.69 -2.05
N PRO A 67 6.40 6.86 -2.59
CA PRO A 67 7.03 7.12 -3.88
C PRO A 67 6.05 6.99 -5.05
N TYR A 68 6.35 7.73 -6.12
CA TYR A 68 5.57 7.80 -7.36
C TYR A 68 6.46 7.45 -8.57
N SER A 69 5.81 6.99 -9.63
CA SER A 69 6.44 6.74 -10.94
C SER A 69 6.92 8.05 -11.56
N LEU A 70 8.12 8.07 -12.14
CA LEU A 70 8.66 9.24 -12.83
C LEU A 70 7.81 9.67 -14.04
N VAL A 71 7.31 8.71 -14.80
CA VAL A 71 6.63 8.97 -16.08
C VAL A 71 5.17 9.33 -15.86
N THR A 72 4.43 8.47 -15.15
CA THR A 72 2.97 8.61 -15.00
C THR A 72 2.56 9.36 -13.74
N GLN A 73 3.52 9.67 -12.85
CA GLN A 73 3.26 10.30 -11.55
C GLN A 73 2.28 9.53 -10.65
N GLN A 74 2.01 8.25 -10.95
CA GLN A 74 1.14 7.37 -10.17
C GLN A 74 1.90 6.68 -9.02
N PRO A 75 1.21 6.33 -7.92
CA PRO A 75 1.77 5.50 -6.85
C PRO A 75 2.47 4.24 -7.38
N LEU A 76 3.67 3.94 -6.90
CA LEU A 76 4.34 2.66 -7.22
C LEU A 76 3.54 1.45 -6.72
N GLY A 77 3.80 0.28 -7.29
CA GLY A 77 3.12 -0.97 -6.92
C GLY A 77 3.91 -1.83 -5.93
N GLY A 78 3.19 -2.58 -5.10
CA GLY A 78 3.76 -3.64 -4.25
C GLY A 78 4.15 -3.21 -2.83
N LYS A 79 4.02 -4.15 -1.88
CA LYS A 79 4.28 -3.92 -0.44
C LYS A 79 5.69 -3.41 -0.16
N ALA A 80 6.70 -3.98 -0.84
CA ALA A 80 8.10 -3.66 -0.62
C ALA A 80 8.49 -2.21 -0.98
N GLN A 81 7.73 -1.57 -1.87
CA GLN A 81 7.99 -0.20 -2.32
C GLN A 81 7.02 0.81 -1.69
N PHE A 82 6.37 0.42 -0.59
CA PHE A 82 5.25 1.18 0.00
C PHE A 82 4.21 1.56 -1.07
N GLY A 83 3.91 0.60 -1.95
CA GLY A 83 3.08 0.80 -3.11
C GLY A 83 1.60 1.04 -2.78
N GLY A 84 0.89 1.73 -3.67
CA GLY A 84 -0.55 1.94 -3.59
C GLY A 84 -1.32 0.69 -4.02
N GLN A 85 -2.60 0.64 -3.62
CA GLN A 85 -3.51 -0.37 -4.15
C GLN A 85 -3.93 0.04 -5.56
N ARG A 86 -3.99 -0.93 -6.47
CA ARG A 86 -4.57 -0.69 -7.80
C ARG A 86 -6.08 -0.57 -7.66
N PHE A 87 -6.60 0.59 -8.05
CA PHE A 87 -8.01 0.80 -8.31
C PHE A 87 -8.25 0.63 -9.81
N GLY A 88 -8.91 -0.46 -10.20
CA GLY A 88 -9.06 -0.87 -11.59
C GLY A 88 -10.41 -0.51 -12.19
N GLU A 89 -10.59 -0.94 -13.43
CA GLU A 89 -11.81 -0.70 -14.22
C GLU A 89 -13.07 -1.27 -13.55
N MET A 90 -12.97 -2.45 -12.95
CA MET A 90 -14.11 -3.07 -12.26
C MET A 90 -14.54 -2.27 -11.02
N GLU A 91 -13.58 -1.68 -10.30
CA GLU A 91 -13.89 -0.83 -9.15
C GLU A 91 -14.44 0.53 -9.58
N VAL A 92 -13.98 1.08 -10.71
CA VAL A 92 -14.57 2.27 -11.33
C VAL A 92 -16.04 2.03 -11.68
N TRP A 93 -16.36 0.93 -12.37
CA TRP A 93 -17.74 0.57 -12.70
C TRP A 93 -18.63 0.46 -11.47
N ALA A 94 -18.08 -0.07 -10.36
CA ALA A 94 -18.83 -0.14 -9.11
C ALA A 94 -19.21 1.27 -8.62
N LEU A 95 -18.28 2.23 -8.58
CA LEU A 95 -18.57 3.60 -8.16
C LEU A 95 -19.52 4.34 -9.11
N GLU A 96 -19.37 4.13 -10.42
CA GLU A 96 -20.26 4.69 -11.43
C GLU A 96 -21.71 4.19 -11.25
N ALA A 97 -21.88 2.88 -11.00
CA ALA A 97 -23.20 2.30 -10.77
C ALA A 97 -23.90 2.86 -9.52
N TYR A 98 -23.14 3.24 -8.49
CA TYR A 98 -23.66 3.92 -7.30
C TYR A 98 -23.90 5.43 -7.51
N GLY A 99 -23.39 6.03 -8.59
CA GLY A 99 -23.46 7.47 -8.83
C GLY A 99 -22.51 8.29 -7.95
N CYS A 100 -21.43 7.68 -7.43
CA CYS A 100 -20.46 8.33 -6.55
C CYS A 100 -19.42 9.15 -7.32
N ALA A 101 -19.88 10.17 -8.08
CA ALA A 101 -19.03 10.95 -8.98
C ALA A 101 -17.84 11.64 -8.29
N TYR A 102 -18.07 12.28 -7.13
CA TYR A 102 -17.01 12.99 -6.39
C TYR A 102 -15.94 12.04 -5.85
N THR A 103 -16.33 10.88 -5.31
CA THR A 103 -15.38 9.88 -4.82
C THR A 103 -14.54 9.30 -5.96
N LEU A 104 -15.16 9.05 -7.11
CA LEU A 104 -14.46 8.59 -8.29
C LEU A 104 -13.46 9.64 -8.80
N GLN A 105 -13.89 10.91 -8.88
CA GLN A 105 -13.03 12.01 -9.29
C GLN A 105 -11.83 12.15 -8.35
N GLU A 106 -12.04 12.09 -7.03
CA GLU A 106 -10.98 12.15 -6.03
C GLU A 106 -9.94 11.02 -6.21
N LEU A 107 -10.42 9.80 -6.45
CA LEU A 107 -9.56 8.62 -6.68
C LEU A 107 -8.74 8.73 -7.97
N LEU A 108 -9.32 9.28 -9.04
CA LEU A 108 -8.67 9.40 -10.35
C LEU A 108 -7.74 10.61 -10.47
N THR A 109 -7.78 11.56 -9.53
CA THR A 109 -7.01 12.82 -9.61
C THR A 109 -6.09 12.97 -8.38
N VAL A 110 -6.56 13.62 -7.32
CA VAL A 110 -5.78 14.02 -6.14
C VAL A 110 -5.17 12.85 -5.36
N LYS A 111 -5.75 11.64 -5.46
CA LYS A 111 -5.20 10.41 -4.85
C LYS A 111 -4.29 9.61 -5.78
N SER A 112 -4.11 10.04 -7.03
CA SER A 112 -3.35 9.34 -8.06
C SER A 112 -2.21 10.23 -8.59
N ASP A 113 -2.44 10.95 -9.68
CA ASP A 113 -1.42 11.53 -10.56
C ASP A 113 -1.61 13.04 -10.81
N ASP A 114 -2.50 13.70 -10.06
CA ASP A 114 -2.53 15.17 -10.00
C ASP A 114 -1.42 15.67 -9.06
N VAL A 115 -0.26 16.02 -9.62
CA VAL A 115 0.95 16.43 -8.88
C VAL A 115 0.72 17.67 -8.03
N VAL A 116 0.01 18.66 -8.56
CA VAL A 116 -0.27 19.92 -7.85
C VAL A 116 -1.44 19.72 -6.89
N GLY A 117 -2.49 19.01 -7.33
CA GLY A 117 -3.68 18.73 -6.54
C GLY A 117 -3.37 17.93 -5.28
N ARG A 118 -2.48 16.92 -5.34
CA ARG A 118 -2.14 16.12 -4.16
C ARG A 118 -1.43 16.92 -3.06
N VAL A 119 -0.53 17.84 -3.43
CA VAL A 119 0.20 18.68 -2.46
C VAL A 119 -0.76 19.66 -1.80
N LYS A 120 -1.57 20.37 -2.59
CA LYS A 120 -2.58 21.30 -2.06
C LYS A 120 -3.63 20.59 -1.19
N THR A 121 -4.04 19.39 -1.59
CA THR A 121 -4.99 18.57 -0.83
C THR A 121 -4.39 18.15 0.51
N TYR A 122 -3.11 17.71 0.52
CA TYR A 122 -2.41 17.38 1.75
C TYR A 122 -2.35 18.57 2.71
N GLU A 123 -1.95 19.74 2.21
CA GLU A 123 -1.93 20.96 3.02
C GLU A 123 -3.31 21.36 3.55
N ALA A 124 -4.34 21.31 2.70
CA ALA A 124 -5.70 21.63 3.10
C ALA A 124 -6.20 20.71 4.22
N ILE A 125 -5.90 19.40 4.13
CA ILE A 125 -6.24 18.43 5.18
C ILE A 125 -5.54 18.76 6.49
N VAL A 126 -4.24 19.11 6.45
CA VAL A 126 -3.47 19.48 7.65
C VAL A 126 -3.97 20.79 8.26
N LYS A 127 -4.35 21.77 7.45
CA LYS A 127 -4.89 23.07 7.87
C LYS A 127 -6.37 23.00 8.29
N GLY A 128 -7.07 21.92 7.98
CA GLY A 128 -8.52 21.78 8.21
C GLY A 128 -9.36 22.65 7.27
N GLU A 129 -8.82 22.98 6.10
CA GLU A 129 -9.48 23.77 5.05
C GLU A 129 -10.20 22.87 4.04
N ASN A 130 -11.05 23.48 3.20
CA ASN A 130 -11.72 22.74 2.14
C ASN A 130 -10.73 22.32 1.05
N ILE A 131 -10.91 21.09 0.55
CA ILE A 131 -10.09 20.53 -0.53
C ILE A 131 -10.33 21.34 -1.80
N PRO A 132 -9.26 21.77 -2.52
CA PRO A 132 -9.39 22.51 -3.77
C PRO A 132 -9.96 21.65 -4.90
N GLU A 133 -10.38 22.29 -5.99
CA GLU A 133 -10.83 21.56 -7.17
C GLU A 133 -9.66 20.80 -7.84
N PRO A 134 -9.91 19.56 -8.30
CA PRO A 134 -8.88 18.74 -8.94
C PRO A 134 -8.52 19.24 -10.34
N GLY A 135 -7.26 19.05 -10.73
CA GLY A 135 -6.75 19.37 -12.06
C GLY A 135 -6.89 18.23 -13.07
N VAL A 136 -6.16 18.37 -14.18
CA VAL A 136 -6.08 17.34 -15.23
C VAL A 136 -5.02 16.30 -14.84
N PRO A 137 -5.35 14.99 -14.86
CA PRO A 137 -4.40 13.91 -14.57
C PRO A 137 -3.18 13.92 -15.47
N GLU A 138 -2.00 13.64 -14.92
CA GLU A 138 -0.76 13.61 -15.68
C GLU A 138 -0.76 12.47 -16.71
N SER A 139 -1.36 11.32 -16.39
CA SER A 139 -1.53 10.20 -17.33
C SER A 139 -2.27 10.59 -18.61
N PHE A 140 -3.23 11.52 -18.51
CA PHE A 140 -3.95 12.02 -19.66
C PHE A 140 -3.08 12.95 -20.52
N LYS A 141 -2.23 13.78 -19.91
CA LYS A 141 -1.26 14.60 -20.64
C LYS A 141 -0.24 13.73 -21.38
N VAL A 142 0.27 12.69 -20.72
CA VAL A 142 1.18 11.70 -21.33
C VAL A 142 0.53 11.05 -22.55
N LEU A 143 -0.74 10.64 -22.44
CA LEU A 143 -1.48 10.08 -23.58
C LEU A 143 -1.55 11.04 -24.78
N ILE A 144 -1.79 12.33 -24.57
CA ILE A 144 -1.81 13.32 -25.65
C ILE A 144 -0.45 13.41 -26.33
N LYS A 145 0.64 13.50 -25.54
CA LYS A 145 2.00 13.57 -26.07
C LYS A 145 2.38 12.30 -26.83
N GLU A 146 1.95 11.12 -26.35
CA GLU A 146 2.14 9.85 -27.06
C GLU A 146 1.43 9.85 -28.43
N LEU A 147 0.19 10.33 -28.51
CA LEU A 147 -0.53 10.44 -29.79
C LEU A 147 0.14 11.46 -30.73
N GLN A 148 0.58 12.60 -30.22
CA GLN A 148 1.32 13.60 -30.99
C GLN A 148 2.67 13.07 -31.50
N SER A 149 3.33 12.19 -30.74
CA SER A 149 4.57 11.53 -31.18
C SER A 149 4.37 10.62 -32.39
N LEU A 150 3.15 10.13 -32.61
CA LEU A 150 2.74 9.37 -33.80
C LEU A 150 2.37 10.27 -34.99
N ALA A 151 2.67 11.58 -34.91
CA ALA A 151 2.30 12.60 -35.89
C ALA A 151 0.77 12.77 -36.06
N LEU A 152 -0.01 12.51 -35.00
CA LEU A 152 -1.43 12.86 -34.94
C LEU A 152 -1.60 14.26 -34.36
N ASP A 153 -2.35 15.12 -35.04
CA ASP A 153 -2.70 16.45 -34.52
C ASP A 153 -3.88 16.33 -33.56
N VAL A 154 -3.56 16.14 -32.27
CA VAL A 154 -4.54 16.06 -31.18
C VAL A 154 -4.50 17.36 -30.40
N LYS A 155 -5.65 18.05 -30.34
CA LYS A 155 -5.83 19.35 -29.68
C LYS A 155 -7.02 19.30 -28.73
N MET A 156 -6.89 19.96 -27.59
CA MET A 156 -8.04 20.24 -26.72
C MET A 156 -8.67 21.56 -27.16
N LEU A 157 -9.96 21.52 -27.50
CA LEU A 157 -10.74 22.70 -27.83
C LEU A 157 -11.73 22.98 -26.68
N SER A 158 -11.89 24.25 -26.32
CA SER A 158 -12.97 24.69 -25.45
C SER A 158 -14.31 24.70 -26.18
N GLU A 159 -15.41 25.00 -25.48
CA GLU A 159 -16.73 25.19 -26.10
C GLU A 159 -16.77 26.27 -27.19
N ASN A 160 -15.79 27.20 -27.18
CA ASN A 160 -15.68 28.28 -28.16
C ASN A 160 -14.70 27.98 -29.31
N ASP A 161 -14.31 26.71 -29.50
CA ASP A 161 -13.28 26.27 -30.46
C ASP A 161 -11.89 26.93 -30.24
N GLU A 162 -11.62 27.40 -29.02
CA GLU A 162 -10.30 27.94 -28.65
C GLU A 162 -9.41 26.80 -28.12
N GLU A 163 -8.16 26.76 -28.59
CA GLU A 163 -7.18 25.76 -28.19
C GLU A 163 -6.77 25.97 -26.72
N ILE A 164 -6.97 24.95 -25.89
CA ILE A 164 -6.56 24.96 -24.49
C ILE A 164 -5.12 24.46 -24.43
N GLU A 165 -4.19 25.35 -24.11
CA GLU A 165 -2.82 24.97 -23.79
C GLU A 165 -2.79 24.24 -22.46
N ILE A 166 -2.49 22.94 -22.50
CA ILE A 166 -2.17 22.16 -21.32
C ILE A 166 -0.78 22.59 -20.87
N LYS A 167 -0.70 23.47 -19.87
CA LYS A 167 0.59 23.91 -19.32
C LYS A 167 1.36 22.73 -18.76
N GLU A 168 2.66 22.72 -19.04
CA GLU A 168 3.59 21.71 -18.53
C GLU A 168 3.89 21.98 -17.05
N THR A 169 4.04 20.89 -16.30
CA THR A 169 4.10 20.87 -14.83
C THR A 169 5.34 21.59 -14.28
N ASP A 170 6.36 21.82 -15.11
CA ASP A 170 7.62 22.47 -14.72
C ASP A 170 7.45 23.94 -14.30
N GLU A 171 6.55 24.70 -14.95
CA GLU A 171 6.27 26.08 -14.56
C GLU A 171 5.54 26.16 -13.21
N ASP A 172 4.63 25.23 -12.94
CA ASP A 172 3.84 25.19 -11.71
C ASP A 172 4.66 24.65 -10.51
N ILE A 173 5.57 23.70 -10.74
CA ILE A 173 6.49 23.19 -9.72
C ILE A 173 7.51 24.26 -9.33
N SER A 174 8.08 24.98 -10.32
CA SER A 174 9.01 26.08 -10.05
C SER A 174 8.33 27.22 -9.27
N ALA A 175 7.09 27.56 -9.62
CA ALA A 175 6.30 28.55 -8.89
C ALA A 175 5.97 28.09 -7.46
N MET A 176 5.59 26.82 -7.27
CA MET A 176 5.34 26.22 -5.96
C MET A 176 6.60 26.16 -5.08
N ALA A 177 7.74 25.70 -5.62
CA ALA A 177 9.01 25.65 -4.90
C ALA A 177 9.44 27.06 -4.42
N LYS A 178 9.21 28.07 -5.26
CA LYS A 178 9.46 29.48 -4.93
C LYS A 178 8.49 30.04 -3.89
N GLU A 179 7.22 29.62 -3.90
CA GLU A 179 6.21 29.98 -2.89
C GLU A 179 6.47 29.29 -1.53
N LEU A 180 7.10 28.10 -1.56
CA LEU A 180 7.51 27.31 -0.39
C LEU A 180 8.92 27.66 0.12
N GLY A 181 9.64 28.60 -0.52
CA GLY A 181 10.96 29.05 -0.09
C GLY A 181 12.08 28.01 -0.23
N ILE A 182 11.92 27.05 -1.15
CA ILE A 182 12.93 26.05 -1.48
C ILE A 182 13.72 26.58 -2.67
N ASP A 183 14.94 27.06 -2.44
CA ASP A 183 15.87 27.42 -3.51
C ASP A 183 16.36 26.15 -4.20
N ILE A 184 15.70 25.77 -5.29
CA ILE A 184 16.26 24.83 -6.25
C ILE A 184 17.09 25.68 -7.21
N GLU A 185 18.36 25.92 -6.86
CA GLU A 185 19.35 26.28 -7.86
C GLU A 185 19.46 25.09 -8.81
N SER A 186 18.86 25.24 -10.00
CA SER A 186 19.16 24.37 -11.13
C SER A 186 20.63 24.56 -11.48
N GLU A 187 21.47 23.60 -11.13
CA GLU A 187 22.75 23.42 -11.81
C GLU A 187 22.44 23.13 -13.28
N GLU A 188 22.46 24.18 -14.10
CA GLU A 188 22.59 24.03 -15.54
C GLU A 188 24.00 23.45 -15.79
N ASP A 189 24.06 22.17 -16.17
CA ASP A 189 25.27 21.51 -16.67
C ASP A 189 25.81 22.24 -17.92
N GLU A 190 26.63 23.26 -17.73
CA GLU A 190 27.62 23.70 -18.73
C GLU A 190 28.84 22.77 -18.66
N SER A 191 28.75 21.61 -19.31
CA SER A 191 29.93 20.79 -19.56
C SER A 191 30.69 21.31 -20.78
N ASP A 192 31.65 22.21 -20.58
CA ASP A 192 32.82 22.32 -21.46
C ASP A 192 34.06 22.92 -20.75
N LYS A 193 35.01 22.02 -20.43
CA LYS A 193 36.48 22.15 -20.34
C LYS A 193 37.18 22.32 -18.98
N ASP A 194 38.04 21.33 -18.77
CA ASP A 194 39.35 21.34 -18.09
C ASP A 194 39.42 21.61 -16.57
N GLY A 195 39.63 20.52 -15.83
CA GLY A 195 40.89 20.33 -15.10
C GLY A 195 41.04 20.99 -13.73
N ASP A 196 41.03 20.12 -12.72
CA ASP A 196 41.94 20.05 -11.55
C ASP A 196 41.26 20.09 -10.18
N VAL A 197 41.80 19.23 -9.31
CA VAL A 197 41.26 18.75 -8.02
C VAL A 197 41.54 19.74 -6.90
N VAL A 198 40.55 20.05 -6.03
CA VAL A 198 40.76 20.19 -4.57
C VAL A 198 39.47 19.85 -3.80
N GLU A 199 39.64 18.98 -2.80
CA GLU A 199 38.68 18.53 -1.79
C GLU A 199 38.74 19.44 -0.55
N GLN A 200 37.60 19.95 -0.07
CA GLN A 200 37.30 20.17 1.36
C GLN A 200 35.85 20.65 1.53
N GLY A 201 35.10 19.96 2.40
CA GLY A 201 33.66 20.14 2.57
C GLY A 201 33.25 21.14 3.64
N GLU A 202 31.93 21.24 3.79
CA GLU A 202 31.21 21.71 4.99
C GLU A 202 29.92 20.87 5.06
N GLU A 203 29.91 19.90 5.97
CA GLU A 203 28.70 19.32 6.55
C GLU A 203 28.10 20.40 7.47
N ASP A 204 26.78 20.67 7.38
CA ASP A 204 25.92 20.99 8.52
C ASP A 204 24.48 21.39 8.09
N ASN A 205 23.50 20.57 8.49
CA ASN A 205 22.19 20.95 9.10
C ASN A 205 21.04 19.96 8.84
N PHE A 206 21.17 18.72 9.32
CA PHE A 206 20.00 17.82 9.50
C PHE A 206 19.81 17.32 10.95
N GLU A 207 20.70 17.66 11.89
CA GLU A 207 20.64 17.11 13.25
C GLU A 207 19.60 17.77 14.18
N ASN A 208 19.04 18.94 13.84
CA ASN A 208 18.17 19.68 14.76
C ASN A 208 16.69 19.23 14.80
N LEU A 209 16.31 18.08 14.24
CA LEU A 209 14.92 17.60 14.32
C LEU A 209 14.74 16.31 15.16
N ALA A 210 15.83 15.65 15.54
CA ALA A 210 15.78 14.38 16.25
C ALA A 210 15.79 14.52 17.79
N GLU A 211 16.04 15.70 18.35
CA GLU A 211 16.14 15.92 19.81
C GLU A 211 14.80 15.98 20.56
N ASP A 212 13.64 15.96 19.88
CA ASP A 212 12.33 16.11 20.55
C ASP A 212 11.62 14.77 20.90
N LEU A 213 12.30 13.63 20.79
CA LEU A 213 11.74 12.32 21.16
C LEU A 213 12.64 11.58 22.15
N ASP A 214 12.49 11.91 23.43
CA ASP A 214 13.00 11.12 24.58
C ASP A 214 12.44 9.69 24.53
N ILE A 215 13.16 8.78 23.88
CA ILE A 215 12.94 7.33 23.99
C ILE A 215 14.23 6.73 24.57
N ASP A 216 14.20 6.44 25.87
CA ASP A 216 15.29 5.74 26.58
C ASP A 216 15.43 4.30 26.04
N ILE A 217 16.52 4.04 25.32
CA ILE A 217 16.86 2.75 24.71
C ILE A 217 17.38 1.71 25.74
N ASP A 218 17.64 2.13 26.97
CA ASP A 218 18.27 1.30 28.01
C ASP A 218 17.33 0.23 28.63
N ASP A 219 16.03 0.22 28.29
CA ASP A 219 15.05 -0.76 28.80
C ASP A 219 14.75 -1.93 27.83
N ILE A 220 15.45 -2.03 26.69
CA ILE A 220 15.33 -3.20 25.80
C ILE A 220 16.36 -4.27 26.21
N ASP A 221 15.95 -5.12 27.15
CA ASP A 221 16.68 -6.32 27.56
C ASP A 221 16.69 -7.36 26.41
N ILE A 222 17.69 -7.27 25.52
CA ILE A 222 18.02 -8.32 24.56
C ILE A 222 18.83 -9.38 25.33
N GLY A 223 18.11 -10.32 25.93
CA GLY A 223 18.70 -11.52 26.50
C GLY A 223 19.24 -12.46 25.42
N ASP A 224 20.55 -12.67 25.46
CA ASP A 224 21.36 -13.82 25.02
C ASP A 224 20.95 -14.54 23.73
N ILE A 225 21.48 -14.05 22.60
CA ILE A 225 21.72 -14.85 21.39
C ILE A 225 23.10 -15.50 21.57
N ASP A 226 23.10 -16.70 22.13
CA ASP A 226 24.19 -17.67 22.01
C ASP A 226 23.54 -19.04 22.16
N ASP A 227 23.09 -19.61 21.03
CA ASP A 227 23.04 -21.05 20.73
C ASP A 227 22.12 -21.29 19.53
N ILE A 228 22.71 -21.65 18.39
CA ILE A 228 22.38 -22.83 17.56
C ILE A 228 23.14 -22.68 16.22
N ASP A 229 24.33 -23.27 16.20
CA ASP A 229 24.92 -23.90 15.03
C ASP A 229 24.06 -25.11 14.59
N ASP A 230 24.26 -25.53 13.33
CA ASP A 230 23.69 -26.67 12.59
C ASP A 230 22.28 -26.49 11.98
N PHE A 231 22.25 -26.12 10.69
CA PHE A 231 21.83 -26.98 9.56
C PHE A 231 22.13 -26.34 8.20
#